data_AF-A0A2P5XF45-F1
#
_entry.id   AF-A0A2P5XF45-F1
#
_cell.length_a   1.000
_cell.length_b   1.000
_cell.length_c   1.000
_cell.angle_alpha   90.00
_cell.angle_beta   90.00
_cell.angle_gamma   90.00
#
_symmetry.space_group_name_H-M   'P 1'
#
loop_
_entity.id
_entity.type
_entity.pdbx_description
1 polymer ?
#
loop_
_entity_poly.entity_id
_entity_poly.type
_entity_poly.pdbx_seq_one_letter_code
_entity_poly.pdbx_strand_id
1 'polypeptide(L)'
;MPGTSEEMNQNSRANGLIQNSNGSLEEKLDELRRLMGKIEGDPLRIVGVGAGAWGSVFTALLQDSYGHLRDKVLIRIWRRPGKIVDKATAEHLFEVINSREDVLRRLIRRCAYLKYVEARLGDRTLYADEILKDGFCLNMIDTPLCPLKVVTNLQEAVWDADIVINGLPSTETRVVFEEIRRYWKERITVPIIISLAKGIEAELEPEPRIITPTLMISRATGIPIENILYLGGPNIASEIYNKEYANARICGAERWRKPLAKFLRQPHFIVWDNGDLVTHEVMGGLKNVYAIGAGMVAALTNESATSKSVYFALCTSEMIFITHLLAEEPEKLAGPLLADTYVTLLKGRNAWYGQQLAIGGLSLEMGDSIKGKGMIQGVSAVKGFYELLSQSSLSVQHPEENKPVAPVEFCPILKMLYKVLIKREFPLQAILDALRDETMYDPKDRIEIAQTHVFYRPSLLGHRP
;
A
#
# COMPACT_ATOMS: atom_id res chain seq x y z
N MET A 1 -7.25 74.53 9.52
CA MET A 1 -7.27 75.29 8.26
C MET A 1 -5.94 75.11 7.56
N PRO A 2 -5.89 75.15 6.22
CA PRO A 2 -6.13 74.08 5.23
C PRO A 2 -4.91 73.12 5.13
N GLY A 3 -4.86 71.96 4.46
CA GLY A 3 -5.60 71.35 3.36
C GLY A 3 -4.58 70.87 2.32
N THR A 4 -4.54 69.57 1.98
CA THR A 4 -4.22 69.04 0.62
C THR A 4 -4.32 67.51 0.55
N SER A 5 -5.27 67.06 -0.28
CA SER A 5 -5.26 65.91 -1.20
C SER A 5 -4.84 64.50 -0.73
N GLU A 6 -5.83 63.61 -0.56
CA GLU A 6 -5.71 62.20 -0.95
C GLU A 6 -6.85 61.85 -1.92
N GLU A 7 -6.48 61.60 -3.18
CA GLU A 7 -7.32 60.98 -4.20
C GLU A 7 -7.10 59.46 -4.21
N MET A 8 -8.21 58.74 -4.17
CA MET A 8 -8.50 57.47 -4.85
C MET A 8 -7.43 56.36 -4.86
N ASN A 9 -7.74 55.27 -4.14
CA ASN A 9 -7.94 54.01 -4.84
C ASN A 9 -8.94 53.09 -4.13
N GLN A 10 -10.13 52.98 -4.72
CA GLN A 10 -11.10 51.94 -4.42
C GLN A 10 -10.54 50.62 -4.95
N ASN A 11 -10.21 49.68 -4.06
CA ASN A 11 -10.11 48.27 -4.45
C ASN A 11 -11.15 47.47 -3.66
N SER A 12 -12.26 47.27 -4.35
CA SER A 12 -13.28 46.27 -4.09
C SER A 12 -12.61 44.92 -3.80
N ARG A 13 -12.71 44.47 -2.55
CA ARG A 13 -12.47 43.07 -2.21
C ARG A 13 -13.58 42.23 -2.84
N ALA A 14 -13.32 41.77 -4.06
CA ALA A 14 -14.10 40.71 -4.67
C ALA A 14 -13.99 39.49 -3.75
N ASN A 15 -15.10 39.13 -3.11
CA ASN A 15 -15.30 37.83 -2.49
C ASN A 15 -15.17 36.77 -3.57
N GLY A 16 -13.94 36.31 -3.80
CA GLY A 16 -13.65 35.09 -4.53
C GLY A 16 -14.12 33.90 -3.70
N LEU A 17 -15.38 33.53 -3.88
CA LEU A 17 -15.86 32.18 -3.65
C LEU A 17 -14.90 31.24 -4.41
N ILE A 18 -14.02 30.56 -3.68
CA ILE A 18 -13.31 29.40 -4.18
C ILE A 18 -14.40 28.40 -4.54
N GLN A 19 -14.71 28.30 -5.83
CA GLN A 19 -15.58 27.27 -6.38
C GLN A 19 -14.91 25.91 -6.13
N ASN A 20 -15.31 25.25 -5.03
CA ASN A 20 -15.04 23.84 -4.84
C ASN A 20 -15.80 23.08 -5.93
N SER A 21 -15.10 22.71 -7.00
CA SER A 21 -15.58 21.91 -8.13
C SER A 21 -15.77 20.43 -7.75
N ASN A 22 -16.48 20.16 -6.65
CA ASN A 22 -16.99 18.82 -6.34
C ASN A 22 -18.25 18.58 -7.17
N GLY A 23 -18.06 18.30 -8.45
CA GLY A 23 -19.10 17.76 -9.32
C GLY A 23 -19.69 16.47 -8.74
N SER A 24 -20.90 16.11 -9.17
CA SER A 24 -21.56 14.87 -8.77
C SER A 24 -20.68 13.62 -9.03
N LEU A 25 -20.94 12.50 -8.33
CA LEU A 25 -20.20 11.25 -8.59
C LEU A 25 -20.30 10.85 -10.07
N GLU A 26 -21.46 11.05 -10.68
CA GLU A 26 -21.69 10.79 -12.09
C GLU A 26 -20.85 11.67 -13.01
N GLU A 27 -20.74 12.97 -12.73
CA GLU A 27 -19.86 13.88 -13.49
C GLU A 27 -18.39 13.45 -13.43
N LYS A 28 -17.91 13.01 -12.26
CA LYS A 28 -16.54 12.51 -12.09
C LYS A 28 -16.30 11.25 -12.95
N LEU A 29 -17.28 10.35 -12.98
CA LEU A 29 -17.22 9.14 -13.79
C LEU A 29 -17.25 9.47 -15.29
N ASP A 30 -18.13 10.37 -15.72
CA ASP A 30 -18.23 10.77 -17.12
C ASP A 30 -16.98 11.52 -17.62
N GLU A 31 -16.33 12.32 -16.76
CA GLU A 31 -15.05 12.94 -17.06
C GLU A 31 -13.95 11.88 -17.31
N LEU A 32 -13.86 10.88 -16.42
CA LEU A 32 -12.89 9.79 -16.59
C LEU A 32 -13.19 8.94 -17.84
N ARG A 33 -14.48 8.66 -18.11
CA ARG A 33 -14.92 7.95 -19.32
C ARG A 33 -14.49 8.69 -20.58
N ARG A 34 -14.74 10.00 -20.67
CA ARG A 34 -14.32 10.83 -21.81
C ARG A 34 -12.80 10.81 -21.99
N LEU A 35 -12.05 10.93 -20.89
CA LEU A 35 -10.59 10.87 -20.93
C LEU A 35 -10.08 9.54 -21.49
N MET A 36 -10.77 8.43 -21.20
CA MET A 36 -10.44 7.10 -21.70
C MET A 36 -11.07 6.79 -23.08
N GLY A 37 -11.62 7.80 -23.77
CA GLY A 37 -12.20 7.65 -25.10
C GLY A 37 -13.48 6.82 -25.15
N LYS A 38 -14.20 6.71 -24.03
CA LYS A 38 -15.44 5.94 -23.95
C LYS A 38 -16.58 6.69 -24.65
N ILE A 39 -17.24 5.99 -25.56
CA ILE A 39 -18.46 6.48 -26.22
C ILE A 39 -19.69 6.22 -25.35
N GLU A 40 -20.80 6.86 -25.71
CA GLU A 40 -22.09 6.62 -25.06
C GLU A 40 -22.48 5.13 -25.18
N GLY A 41 -23.00 4.56 -24.09
CA GLY A 41 -23.28 3.13 -24.00
C GLY A 41 -22.08 2.20 -23.80
N ASP A 42 -20.83 2.67 -23.90
CA ASP A 42 -19.65 1.87 -23.54
C ASP A 42 -19.24 2.11 -22.07
N PRO A 43 -19.46 1.15 -21.15
CA PRO A 43 -19.15 1.36 -19.75
C PRO A 43 -17.65 1.33 -19.48
N LEU A 44 -17.23 2.07 -18.47
CA LEU A 44 -15.89 1.94 -17.89
C LEU A 44 -15.78 0.59 -17.15
N ARG A 45 -14.81 -0.25 -17.51
CA ARG A 45 -14.62 -1.57 -16.92
C ARG A 45 -13.45 -1.54 -15.94
N ILE A 46 -13.75 -1.77 -14.67
CA ILE A 46 -12.75 -1.79 -13.58
C ILE A 46 -12.64 -3.20 -13.03
N VAL A 47 -11.41 -3.72 -12.93
CA VAL A 47 -11.13 -5.00 -12.27
C VAL A 47 -10.19 -4.83 -11.09
N GLY A 48 -10.56 -5.36 -9.93
CA GLY A 48 -9.62 -5.61 -8.83
C GLY A 48 -8.92 -6.95 -9.02
N VAL A 49 -7.59 -6.97 -9.11
CA VAL A 49 -6.78 -8.19 -9.15
C VAL A 49 -6.19 -8.42 -7.77
N GLY A 50 -6.71 -9.40 -7.04
CA GLY A 50 -6.29 -9.73 -5.68
C GLY A 50 -7.37 -9.43 -4.64
N ALA A 51 -7.83 -10.48 -3.97
CA ALA A 51 -8.87 -10.42 -2.95
C ALA A 51 -8.32 -10.49 -1.51
N GLY A 52 -7.18 -9.82 -1.28
CA GLY A 52 -6.69 -9.51 0.06
C GLY A 52 -7.59 -8.46 0.73
N ALA A 53 -7.39 -8.20 2.03
CA ALA A 53 -8.21 -7.21 2.75
C ALA A 53 -8.27 -5.85 2.03
N TRP A 54 -7.10 -5.31 1.66
CA TRP A 54 -7.04 -3.99 1.01
C TRP A 54 -7.58 -3.99 -0.42
N GLY A 55 -7.23 -4.98 -1.25
CA GLY A 55 -7.77 -5.10 -2.62
C GLY A 55 -9.29 -5.28 -2.65
N SER A 56 -9.85 -6.08 -1.73
CA SER A 56 -11.29 -6.24 -1.57
C SER A 56 -11.97 -4.95 -1.11
N VAL A 57 -11.44 -4.26 -0.09
CA VAL A 57 -12.01 -3.01 0.40
C VAL A 57 -11.97 -1.92 -0.67
N PHE A 58 -10.84 -1.74 -1.35
CA PHE A 58 -10.73 -0.72 -2.38
C PHE A 58 -11.70 -0.97 -3.54
N THR A 59 -11.83 -2.23 -3.98
CA THR A 59 -12.82 -2.59 -5.01
C THR A 59 -14.26 -2.39 -4.50
N ALA A 60 -14.53 -2.71 -3.24
CA ALA A 60 -15.83 -2.50 -2.61
C ALA A 60 -16.18 -1.01 -2.46
N LEU A 61 -15.22 -0.13 -2.17
CA LEU A 61 -15.45 1.31 -2.15
C LEU A 61 -15.87 1.84 -3.52
N LEU A 62 -15.24 1.37 -4.60
CA LEU A 62 -15.64 1.73 -5.96
C LEU A 62 -17.03 1.17 -6.29
N GLN A 63 -17.31 -0.08 -5.91
CA GLN A 63 -18.62 -0.71 -6.09
C GLN A 63 -19.72 0.02 -5.31
N ASP A 64 -19.46 0.46 -4.08
CA ASP A 64 -20.42 1.19 -3.24
C ASP A 64 -20.71 2.57 -3.84
N SER A 65 -19.67 3.28 -4.30
CA SER A 65 -19.81 4.63 -4.85
C SER A 65 -20.41 4.66 -6.24
N TYR A 66 -20.04 3.73 -7.12
CA TYR A 66 -20.35 3.82 -8.55
C TYR A 66 -21.24 2.68 -9.07
N GLY A 67 -21.39 1.59 -8.33
CA GLY A 67 -22.03 0.37 -8.81
C GLY A 67 -23.54 0.47 -9.07
N HIS A 68 -24.17 1.59 -8.73
CA HIS A 68 -25.55 1.90 -9.11
C HIS A 68 -25.66 2.42 -10.55
N LEU A 69 -24.58 2.96 -11.13
CA LEU A 69 -24.50 3.49 -12.50
C LEU A 69 -24.08 2.41 -13.51
N ARG A 70 -24.82 1.29 -13.54
CA ARG A 70 -24.39 0.04 -14.23
C ARG A 70 -24.23 0.17 -15.75
N ASP A 71 -24.89 1.13 -16.36
CA ASP A 71 -24.78 1.52 -17.76
C ASP A 71 -23.48 2.28 -18.06
N LYS A 72 -22.88 2.91 -17.04
CA LYS A 72 -21.66 3.72 -17.16
C LYS A 72 -20.42 3.04 -16.64
N VAL A 73 -20.54 2.11 -15.68
CA VAL A 73 -19.40 1.43 -15.05
C VAL A 73 -19.72 -0.01 -14.65
N LEU A 74 -18.77 -0.90 -14.92
CA LEU A 74 -18.81 -2.30 -14.52
C LEU A 74 -17.59 -2.61 -13.67
N ILE A 75 -17.83 -3.07 -12.44
CA ILE A 75 -16.78 -3.36 -11.46
C ILE A 75 -16.82 -4.85 -11.14
N ARG A 76 -15.66 -5.49 -11.19
CA ARG A 76 -15.48 -6.89 -10.83
C ARG A 76 -14.18 -7.09 -10.05
N ILE A 77 -14.09 -8.19 -9.32
CA ILE A 77 -12.88 -8.57 -8.59
C ILE A 77 -12.48 -9.99 -8.99
N TRP A 78 -11.20 -10.15 -9.29
CA TRP A 78 -10.59 -11.45 -9.50
C TRP A 78 -10.01 -12.01 -8.20
N ARG A 79 -10.27 -13.30 -8.00
CA ARG A 79 -9.72 -14.10 -6.91
C ARG A 79 -9.34 -15.48 -7.45
N ARG A 80 -8.19 -16.01 -7.00
CA ARG A 80 -7.83 -17.42 -7.21
C ARG A 80 -8.90 -18.36 -6.61
N PRO A 81 -9.43 -19.32 -7.38
CA PRO A 81 -10.42 -20.27 -6.86
C PRO A 81 -9.82 -21.26 -5.86
N GLY A 82 -10.67 -22.02 -5.16
CA GLY A 82 -10.27 -23.20 -4.41
C GLY A 82 -9.73 -22.95 -3.00
N LYS A 83 -9.67 -21.68 -2.54
CA LYS A 83 -9.30 -21.40 -1.14
C LYS A 83 -10.47 -21.74 -0.21
N ILE A 84 -10.35 -22.86 0.51
CA ILE A 84 -11.33 -23.31 1.50
C ILE A 84 -11.36 -22.36 2.71
N VAL A 85 -12.55 -22.13 3.24
CA VAL A 85 -12.80 -21.51 4.54
C VAL A 85 -12.81 -22.62 5.59
N ASP A 86 -11.92 -22.53 6.59
CA ASP A 86 -11.88 -23.54 7.65
C ASP A 86 -13.10 -23.43 8.58
N LYS A 87 -13.35 -24.51 9.34
CA LYS A 87 -14.54 -24.64 10.19
C LYS A 87 -14.65 -23.52 11.22
N ALA A 88 -13.56 -23.17 11.89
CA ALA A 88 -13.55 -22.09 12.89
C ALA A 88 -13.92 -20.74 12.25
N THR A 89 -13.39 -20.46 11.06
CA THR A 89 -13.74 -19.26 10.30
C THR A 89 -15.20 -19.29 9.82
N ALA A 90 -15.73 -20.45 9.43
CA ALA A 90 -17.13 -20.60 9.02
C ALA A 90 -18.10 -20.40 10.20
N GLU A 91 -17.77 -20.94 11.38
CA GLU A 91 -18.51 -20.71 12.63
C GLU A 91 -18.52 -19.23 12.99
N HIS A 92 -17.35 -18.59 13.01
CA HIS A 92 -17.23 -17.15 13.29
C HIS A 92 -17.99 -16.30 12.27
N LEU A 93 -17.89 -16.63 10.98
CA LEU A 93 -18.63 -15.93 9.93
C LEU A 93 -20.15 -16.03 10.12
N PHE A 94 -20.64 -17.18 10.58
CA PHE A 94 -22.05 -17.34 10.92
C PHE A 94 -22.48 -16.41 12.07
N GLU A 95 -21.65 -16.24 13.09
CA GLU A 95 -21.89 -15.30 14.20
C GLU A 95 -21.90 -13.84 13.71
N VAL A 96 -20.94 -13.47 12.85
CA VAL A 96 -20.90 -12.14 12.23
C VAL A 96 -22.16 -11.87 11.40
N ILE A 97 -22.67 -12.85 10.65
CA ILE A 97 -23.90 -12.72 9.88
C ILE A 97 -25.10 -12.47 10.80
N ASN A 98 -25.23 -13.25 11.87
CA ASN A 98 -26.38 -13.17 12.78
C ASN A 98 -26.36 -11.94 13.70
N SER A 99 -25.19 -11.37 13.95
CA SER A 99 -25.06 -10.13 14.71
C SER A 99 -25.43 -8.86 13.91
N ARG A 100 -25.64 -8.97 12.59
CA ARG A 100 -25.91 -7.83 11.70
C ARG A 100 -27.20 -8.05 10.90
N GLU A 101 -28.27 -7.39 11.33
CA GLU A 101 -29.63 -7.56 10.78
C GLU A 101 -29.72 -7.25 9.27
N ASP A 102 -29.02 -6.22 8.79
CA ASP A 102 -28.98 -5.83 7.38
C ASP A 102 -28.33 -6.90 6.50
N VAL A 103 -27.21 -7.47 6.98
CA VAL A 103 -26.49 -8.56 6.32
C VAL A 103 -27.33 -9.83 6.28
N LEU A 104 -27.92 -10.22 7.42
CA LEU A 104 -28.80 -11.38 7.51
C LEU A 104 -29.98 -11.27 6.52
N ARG A 105 -30.70 -10.14 6.54
CA ARG A 105 -31.81 -9.87 5.61
C ARG A 105 -31.37 -9.93 4.15
N ARG A 106 -30.20 -9.38 3.81
CA ARG A 106 -29.63 -9.43 2.46
C ARG A 106 -29.37 -10.86 2.00
N LEU A 107 -28.78 -11.70 2.85
CA LEU A 107 -28.46 -13.09 2.53
C LEU A 107 -29.71 -13.97 2.40
N ILE A 108 -30.72 -13.76 3.25
CA ILE A 108 -32.01 -14.45 3.14
C ILE A 108 -32.68 -14.11 1.81
N ARG A 109 -32.77 -12.81 1.46
CA ARG A 109 -33.39 -12.36 0.20
C ARG A 109 -32.70 -12.93 -1.05
N ARG A 110 -31.40 -13.22 -0.97
CA ARG A 110 -30.60 -13.81 -2.05
C ARG A 110 -30.53 -15.34 -2.01
N CYS A 111 -31.27 -16.00 -1.12
CA CYS A 111 -31.21 -17.45 -0.90
C CYS A 111 -29.79 -17.96 -0.58
N ALA A 112 -28.95 -17.11 0.00
CA ALA A 112 -27.56 -17.41 0.34
C ALA A 112 -27.37 -17.78 1.80
N TYR A 113 -28.34 -17.56 2.69
CA TYR A 113 -28.17 -17.81 4.13
C TYR A 113 -27.95 -19.28 4.48
N LEU A 114 -28.69 -20.20 3.82
CA LEU A 114 -28.66 -21.64 4.13
C LEU A 114 -27.24 -22.24 4.05
N LYS A 115 -26.43 -21.81 3.07
CA LYS A 115 -25.06 -22.33 2.93
C LYS A 115 -24.16 -22.04 4.12
N TYR A 116 -24.41 -20.94 4.85
CA TYR A 116 -23.65 -20.60 6.05
C TYR A 116 -24.10 -21.44 7.25
N VAL A 117 -25.38 -21.84 7.29
CA VAL A 117 -25.90 -22.80 8.28
C VAL A 117 -25.25 -24.16 8.07
N GLU A 118 -25.30 -24.69 6.84
CA GLU A 118 -24.69 -25.97 6.46
C GLU A 118 -23.19 -26.00 6.73
N ALA A 119 -22.49 -24.90 6.41
CA ALA A 119 -21.06 -24.79 6.63
C ALA A 119 -20.66 -24.80 8.10
N ARG A 120 -21.43 -24.11 8.96
CA ARG A 120 -21.24 -24.14 10.41
C ARG A 120 -21.42 -25.55 10.96
N LEU A 121 -22.41 -26.30 10.46
CA LEU A 121 -22.66 -27.68 10.87
C LEU A 121 -21.61 -28.67 10.35
N GLY A 122 -20.82 -28.27 9.34
CA GLY A 122 -19.82 -29.11 8.69
C GLY A 122 -20.37 -29.90 7.50
N ASP A 123 -21.63 -29.68 7.12
CA ASP A 123 -22.31 -30.37 6.02
C ASP A 123 -21.90 -29.81 4.65
N ARG A 124 -21.30 -28.61 4.63
CA ARG A 124 -20.83 -27.93 3.41
C ARG A 124 -19.47 -27.29 3.60
N THR A 125 -18.61 -27.43 2.59
CA THR A 125 -17.39 -26.63 2.49
C THR A 125 -17.69 -25.27 1.86
N LEU A 126 -17.30 -24.18 2.51
CA LEU A 126 -17.33 -22.84 1.90
C LEU A 126 -16.01 -22.56 1.20
N TYR A 127 -16.09 -21.95 0.03
CA TYR A 127 -14.96 -21.39 -0.67
C TYR A 127 -14.94 -19.88 -0.53
N ALA A 128 -13.73 -19.36 -0.49
CA ALA A 128 -13.53 -17.98 -0.14
C ALA A 128 -13.93 -17.02 -1.31
N ASP A 129 -14.04 -17.50 -2.55
CA ASP A 129 -14.71 -16.77 -3.65
C ASP A 129 -16.23 -16.73 -3.48
N GLU A 130 -16.86 -17.76 -2.92
CA GLU A 130 -18.31 -17.77 -2.65
C GLU A 130 -18.69 -16.73 -1.59
N ILE A 131 -17.93 -16.67 -0.47
CA ILE A 131 -18.22 -15.69 0.58
C ILE A 131 -17.95 -14.26 0.10
N LEU A 132 -16.99 -14.07 -0.82
CA LEU A 132 -16.69 -12.76 -1.38
C LEU A 132 -17.80 -12.23 -2.29
N LYS A 133 -18.48 -13.11 -3.05
CA LYS A 133 -19.69 -12.76 -3.82
C LYS A 133 -20.79 -12.22 -2.93
N ASP A 134 -20.85 -12.72 -1.70
CA ASP A 134 -21.84 -12.32 -0.69
C ASP A 134 -21.41 -11.11 0.14
N GLY A 135 -20.22 -10.58 -0.11
CA GLY A 135 -19.67 -9.42 0.60
C GLY A 135 -18.87 -9.78 1.84
N PHE A 136 -18.09 -10.86 1.83
CA PHE A 136 -17.16 -11.18 2.92
C PHE A 136 -15.74 -11.41 2.40
N CYS A 137 -14.76 -10.76 3.03
CA CYS A 137 -13.35 -11.00 2.73
C CYS A 137 -12.76 -11.93 3.80
N LEU A 138 -12.11 -13.02 3.38
CA LEU A 138 -11.50 -14.00 4.30
C LEU A 138 -10.49 -13.37 5.27
N ASN A 139 -9.80 -12.31 4.86
CA ASN A 139 -8.81 -11.63 5.68
C ASN A 139 -9.43 -10.53 6.57
N MET A 140 -10.75 -10.38 6.55
CA MET A 140 -11.48 -9.31 7.22
C MET A 140 -12.94 -9.72 7.47
N ILE A 141 -13.13 -10.92 8.03
CA ILE A 141 -14.46 -11.54 8.20
C ILE A 141 -15.40 -10.71 9.07
N ASP A 142 -14.87 -9.94 10.01
CA ASP A 142 -15.64 -9.07 10.93
C ASP A 142 -16.23 -7.83 10.27
N THR A 143 -15.81 -7.52 9.04
CA THR A 143 -16.23 -6.31 8.31
C THR A 143 -16.92 -6.73 7.01
N PRO A 144 -18.26 -6.91 7.03
CA PRO A 144 -19.02 -7.23 5.84
C PRO A 144 -18.95 -6.11 4.82
N LEU A 145 -18.67 -6.48 3.59
CA LEU A 145 -18.59 -5.61 2.42
C LEU A 145 -19.93 -5.55 1.67
N CYS A 146 -19.99 -4.65 0.70
CA CYS A 146 -20.99 -4.68 -0.35
C CYS A 146 -20.73 -5.92 -1.24
N PRO A 147 -21.78 -6.55 -1.79
CA PRO A 147 -21.59 -7.71 -2.66
C PRO A 147 -20.82 -7.34 -3.92
N LEU A 148 -19.84 -8.16 -4.29
CA LEU A 148 -18.97 -7.93 -5.45
C LEU A 148 -19.27 -8.93 -6.57
N LYS A 149 -19.08 -8.50 -7.83
CA LYS A 149 -18.98 -9.44 -8.95
C LYS A 149 -17.62 -10.14 -8.90
N VAL A 150 -17.57 -11.35 -8.38
CA VAL A 150 -16.33 -12.15 -8.29
C VAL A 150 -16.16 -13.02 -9.52
N VAL A 151 -14.98 -12.93 -10.13
CA VAL A 151 -14.55 -13.73 -11.27
C VAL A 151 -13.35 -14.59 -10.83
N THR A 152 -13.34 -15.87 -11.18
CA THR A 152 -12.25 -16.79 -10.80
C THR A 152 -11.32 -17.12 -11.96
N ASN A 153 -11.76 -16.93 -13.20
CA ASN A 153 -10.91 -17.00 -14.38
C ASN A 153 -10.18 -15.66 -14.59
N LEU A 154 -8.83 -15.69 -14.60
CA LEU A 154 -8.04 -14.47 -14.69
C LEU A 154 -8.19 -13.77 -16.05
N GLN A 155 -8.21 -14.53 -17.15
CA GLN A 155 -8.40 -14.00 -18.50
C GLN A 155 -9.74 -13.25 -18.61
N GLU A 156 -10.85 -13.89 -18.21
CA GLU A 156 -12.19 -13.27 -18.19
C GLU A 156 -12.20 -11.98 -17.35
N ALA A 157 -11.45 -11.96 -16.25
CA ALA A 157 -11.41 -10.81 -15.37
C ALA A 157 -10.65 -9.61 -15.96
N VAL A 158 -9.65 -9.81 -16.83
CA VAL A 158 -8.73 -8.74 -17.25
C VAL A 158 -8.75 -8.42 -18.75
N TRP A 159 -9.36 -9.25 -19.59
CA TRP A 159 -9.25 -9.11 -21.06
C TRP A 159 -9.84 -7.81 -21.60
N ASP A 160 -10.95 -7.31 -21.04
CA ASP A 160 -11.63 -6.06 -21.44
C ASP A 160 -11.55 -4.95 -20.37
N ALA A 161 -10.74 -5.12 -19.32
CA ALA A 161 -10.62 -4.10 -18.27
C ALA A 161 -9.97 -2.81 -18.78
N ASP A 162 -10.57 -1.66 -18.50
CA ASP A 162 -9.98 -0.34 -18.77
C ASP A 162 -9.05 0.10 -17.64
N ILE A 163 -9.47 -0.18 -16.39
CA ILE A 163 -8.69 0.07 -15.18
C ILE A 163 -8.48 -1.25 -14.43
N VAL A 164 -7.23 -1.50 -14.05
CA VAL A 164 -6.81 -2.68 -13.29
C VAL A 164 -6.27 -2.21 -11.95
N ILE A 165 -6.91 -2.60 -10.87
CA ILE A 165 -6.43 -2.35 -9.51
C ILE A 165 -5.55 -3.53 -9.10
N ASN A 166 -4.25 -3.34 -8.92
CA ASN A 166 -3.39 -4.36 -8.34
C ASN A 166 -3.56 -4.36 -6.80
N GLY A 167 -4.36 -5.28 -6.29
CA GLY A 167 -4.58 -5.55 -4.87
C GLY A 167 -3.76 -6.74 -4.33
N LEU A 168 -2.78 -7.22 -5.10
CA LEU A 168 -1.89 -8.32 -4.70
C LEU A 168 -0.81 -7.83 -3.72
N PRO A 169 -0.23 -8.72 -2.89
CA PRO A 169 1.06 -8.43 -2.28
C PRO A 169 2.15 -8.27 -3.37
N SER A 170 3.19 -7.51 -3.07
CA SER A 170 4.33 -7.30 -3.97
C SER A 170 4.97 -8.62 -4.42
N THR A 171 5.08 -9.58 -3.53
CA THR A 171 5.65 -10.92 -3.77
C THR A 171 4.86 -11.78 -4.77
N GLU A 172 3.58 -11.48 -5.02
CA GLU A 172 2.78 -12.18 -6.03
C GLU A 172 2.60 -11.34 -7.32
N THR A 173 2.92 -10.05 -7.26
CA THR A 173 2.62 -9.10 -8.34
C THR A 173 3.27 -9.54 -9.65
N ARG A 174 4.57 -9.84 -9.65
CA ARG A 174 5.30 -10.23 -10.87
C ARG A 174 4.67 -11.42 -11.58
N VAL A 175 4.48 -12.54 -10.86
CA VAL A 175 3.98 -13.80 -11.43
C VAL A 175 2.58 -13.63 -12.02
N VAL A 176 1.68 -12.92 -11.33
CA VAL A 176 0.32 -12.70 -11.83
C VAL A 176 0.32 -11.78 -13.04
N PHE A 177 1.11 -10.70 -13.03
CA PHE A 177 1.15 -9.78 -14.16
C PHE A 177 1.86 -10.37 -15.40
N GLU A 178 2.80 -11.30 -15.22
CA GLU A 178 3.36 -12.10 -16.32
C GLU A 178 2.31 -13.02 -16.97
N GLU A 179 1.39 -13.58 -16.18
CA GLU A 179 0.24 -14.34 -16.70
C GLU A 179 -0.72 -13.41 -17.45
N ILE A 180 -1.08 -12.27 -16.85
CA ILE A 180 -1.96 -11.27 -17.45
C ILE A 180 -1.41 -10.77 -18.80
N ARG A 181 -0.10 -10.57 -18.92
CA ARG A 181 0.56 -10.17 -20.18
C ARG A 181 0.12 -11.04 -21.35
N ARG A 182 -0.09 -12.34 -21.16
CA ARG A 182 -0.48 -13.28 -22.22
C ARG A 182 -1.83 -12.92 -22.81
N TYR A 183 -2.76 -12.46 -21.98
CA TYR A 183 -4.11 -12.07 -22.38
C TYR A 183 -4.18 -10.65 -22.96
N TRP A 184 -3.20 -9.80 -22.65
CA TRP A 184 -3.13 -8.43 -23.16
C TRP A 184 -2.44 -8.28 -24.51
N LYS A 185 -1.75 -9.31 -25.01
CA LYS A 185 -1.08 -9.27 -26.32
C LYS A 185 -2.02 -8.93 -27.48
N GLU A 186 -3.28 -9.34 -27.38
CA GLU A 186 -4.28 -9.16 -28.44
C GLU A 186 -5.16 -7.91 -28.24
N ARG A 187 -4.90 -7.12 -27.19
CA ARG A 187 -5.70 -5.93 -26.89
C ARG A 187 -5.29 -4.76 -27.77
N ILE A 188 -6.30 -4.04 -28.25
CA ILE A 188 -6.12 -2.76 -28.94
C ILE A 188 -5.79 -1.65 -27.95
N THR A 189 -6.42 -1.67 -26.76
CA THR A 189 -6.26 -0.62 -25.74
C THR A 189 -5.40 -1.08 -24.57
N VAL A 190 -4.44 -0.23 -24.20
CA VAL A 190 -3.59 -0.40 -23.02
C VAL A 190 -4.37 0.00 -21.77
N PRO A 191 -4.51 -0.88 -20.76
CA PRO A 191 -5.21 -0.53 -19.53
C PRO A 191 -4.42 0.46 -18.68
N ILE A 192 -5.12 1.14 -17.77
CA ILE A 192 -4.52 1.91 -16.68
C ILE A 192 -4.45 1.04 -15.44
N ILE A 193 -3.30 1.05 -14.77
CA ILE A 193 -3.07 0.21 -13.59
C ILE A 193 -2.91 1.09 -12.37
N ILE A 194 -3.66 0.79 -11.30
CA ILE A 194 -3.48 1.44 -9.99
C ILE A 194 -2.99 0.36 -9.03
N SER A 195 -1.73 0.47 -8.62
CA SER A 195 -1.10 -0.46 -7.70
C SER A 195 -1.31 -0.06 -6.25
N LEU A 196 -1.87 -0.98 -5.48
CA LEU A 196 -2.02 -0.88 -4.03
C LEU A 196 -0.92 -1.66 -3.29
N ALA A 197 -0.08 -2.38 -4.04
CA ALA A 197 0.95 -3.26 -3.49
C ALA A 197 2.04 -2.42 -2.82
N LYS A 198 2.49 -2.91 -1.65
CA LYS A 198 3.56 -2.29 -0.85
C LYS A 198 4.70 -3.29 -0.68
N GLY A 199 5.94 -2.82 -0.62
CA GLY A 199 7.15 -3.66 -0.57
C GLY A 199 8.01 -3.48 -1.82
N ILE A 200 9.18 -4.10 -1.83
CA ILE A 200 10.20 -3.95 -2.87
C ILE A 200 10.90 -5.29 -3.11
N GLU A 201 11.55 -5.42 -4.27
CA GLU A 201 12.56 -6.47 -4.54
C GLU A 201 13.91 -5.79 -4.80
N ALA A 202 15.00 -6.45 -4.41
CA ALA A 202 16.35 -6.06 -4.80
C ALA A 202 16.83 -6.96 -5.95
N GLU A 203 17.36 -6.34 -6.99
CA GLU A 203 18.04 -7.02 -8.09
C GLU A 203 19.49 -6.53 -8.08
N LEU A 204 20.45 -7.42 -7.82
CA LEU A 204 21.85 -7.03 -7.60
C LEU A 204 22.70 -7.09 -8.88
N GLU A 205 22.25 -7.84 -9.89
CA GLU A 205 22.96 -8.06 -11.15
C GLU A 205 22.09 -7.70 -12.36
N PRO A 206 22.68 -7.21 -13.48
CA PRO A 206 24.10 -6.84 -13.63
C PRO A 206 24.50 -5.60 -12.84
N GLU A 207 23.52 -4.80 -12.41
CA GLU A 207 23.73 -3.62 -11.58
C GLU A 207 22.68 -3.60 -10.45
N PRO A 208 23.06 -3.21 -9.23
CA PRO A 208 22.14 -3.10 -8.10
C PRO A 208 21.00 -2.11 -8.35
N ARG A 209 19.78 -2.53 -8.07
CA ARG A 209 18.57 -1.70 -8.15
C ARG A 209 17.43 -2.21 -7.27
N ILE A 210 16.53 -1.30 -6.93
CA ILE A 210 15.23 -1.64 -6.35
C ILE A 210 14.20 -1.78 -7.46
N ILE A 211 13.43 -2.85 -7.39
CA ILE A 211 12.22 -3.03 -8.18
C ILE A 211 11.02 -2.69 -7.30
N THR A 212 10.40 -1.56 -7.57
CA THR A 212 9.15 -1.15 -6.93
C THR A 212 7.95 -1.86 -7.58
N PRO A 213 6.79 -1.96 -6.90
CA PRO A 213 5.62 -2.62 -7.45
C PRO A 213 5.17 -2.11 -8.83
N THR A 214 5.22 -0.81 -9.09
CA THR A 214 4.94 -0.27 -10.43
C THR A 214 5.94 -0.75 -11.48
N LEU A 215 7.24 -0.79 -11.14
CA LEU A 215 8.28 -1.30 -12.03
C LEU A 215 8.16 -2.83 -12.26
N MET A 216 7.75 -3.59 -11.24
CA MET A 216 7.44 -5.03 -11.39
C MET A 216 6.35 -5.23 -12.44
N ILE A 217 5.27 -4.45 -12.36
CA ILE A 217 4.14 -4.52 -13.29
C ILE A 217 4.60 -4.13 -14.70
N SER A 218 5.33 -3.02 -14.84
CA SER A 218 5.83 -2.55 -16.13
C SER A 218 6.70 -3.60 -16.82
N ARG A 219 7.68 -4.16 -16.10
CA ARG A 219 8.57 -5.21 -16.62
C ARG A 219 7.84 -6.51 -16.94
N ALA A 220 6.90 -6.92 -16.08
CA ALA A 220 6.13 -8.15 -16.26
C ALA A 220 5.21 -8.10 -17.48
N THR A 221 4.65 -6.91 -17.77
CA THR A 221 3.61 -6.75 -18.79
C THR A 221 4.08 -6.10 -20.08
N GLY A 222 5.15 -5.31 -20.03
CA GLY A 222 5.54 -4.37 -21.09
C GLY A 222 4.66 -3.12 -21.14
N ILE A 223 3.76 -2.90 -20.16
CA ILE A 223 2.96 -1.68 -20.11
C ILE A 223 3.87 -0.50 -19.75
N PRO A 224 3.74 0.63 -20.48
CA PRO A 224 4.52 1.82 -20.18
C PRO A 224 4.26 2.33 -18.74
N ILE A 225 5.33 2.74 -18.05
CA ILE A 225 5.26 3.17 -16.65
C ILE A 225 4.29 4.33 -16.46
N GLU A 226 4.11 5.17 -17.48
CA GLU A 226 3.16 6.28 -17.44
C GLU A 226 1.69 5.84 -17.41
N ASN A 227 1.38 4.56 -17.62
CA ASN A 227 0.03 3.98 -17.43
C ASN A 227 -0.13 3.27 -16.09
N ILE A 228 0.89 3.30 -15.24
CA ILE A 228 0.91 2.59 -13.96
C ILE A 228 1.05 3.64 -12.85
N LEU A 229 0.12 3.62 -11.91
CA LEU A 229 0.07 4.50 -10.77
C LEU A 229 0.24 3.70 -9.48
N TYR A 230 0.73 4.36 -8.44
CA TYR A 230 0.72 3.83 -7.08
C TYR A 230 -0.33 4.57 -6.25
N LEU A 231 -1.03 3.85 -5.36
CA LEU A 231 -1.90 4.46 -4.37
C LEU A 231 -1.54 3.95 -2.97
N GLY A 232 -1.14 4.89 -2.10
CA GLY A 232 -0.69 4.64 -0.74
C GLY A 232 -1.20 5.68 0.25
N GLY A 233 -1.00 5.45 1.55
CA GLY A 233 -1.47 6.34 2.62
C GLY A 233 -1.83 5.59 3.90
N PRO A 234 -2.10 6.33 5.00
CA PRO A 234 -2.44 5.83 6.34
C PRO A 234 -3.79 5.12 6.34
N ASN A 235 -3.78 3.90 5.82
CA ASN A 235 -5.00 3.21 5.39
C ASN A 235 -5.07 1.81 6.02
N ILE A 236 -6.01 1.63 6.95
CA ILE A 236 -6.40 0.33 7.50
C ILE A 236 -7.69 -0.11 6.81
N ALA A 237 -7.67 -1.26 6.14
CA ALA A 237 -8.74 -1.71 5.26
C ALA A 237 -10.13 -1.75 5.94
N SER A 238 -10.22 -2.32 7.14
CA SER A 238 -11.49 -2.41 7.87
C SER A 238 -12.04 -1.05 8.29
N GLU A 239 -11.16 -0.15 8.74
CA GLU A 239 -11.53 1.19 9.21
C GLU A 239 -12.03 2.04 8.04
N ILE A 240 -11.36 1.95 6.89
CA ILE A 240 -11.79 2.62 5.66
C ILE A 240 -13.16 2.17 5.21
N TYR A 241 -13.42 0.86 5.22
CA TYR A 241 -14.74 0.36 4.83
C TYR A 241 -15.83 0.76 5.82
N ASN A 242 -15.48 0.89 7.10
CA ASN A 242 -16.37 1.43 8.14
C ASN A 242 -16.53 2.96 8.09
N LYS A 243 -16.01 3.62 7.04
CA LYS A 243 -16.11 5.06 6.79
C LYS A 243 -15.39 5.93 7.82
N GLU A 244 -14.38 5.39 8.49
CA GLU A 244 -13.42 6.20 9.24
C GLU A 244 -12.68 7.15 8.30
N TYR A 245 -12.22 8.29 8.84
CA TYR A 245 -11.53 9.29 8.05
C TYR A 245 -10.15 8.80 7.61
N ALA A 246 -9.96 8.67 6.30
CA ALA A 246 -8.71 8.24 5.70
C ALA A 246 -8.28 9.17 4.56
N ASN A 247 -6.98 9.18 4.29
CA ASN A 247 -6.40 9.88 3.15
C ASN A 247 -5.42 8.99 2.38
N ALA A 248 -5.26 9.29 1.10
CA ALA A 248 -4.31 8.59 0.25
C ALA A 248 -3.65 9.54 -0.74
N ARG A 249 -2.47 9.14 -1.21
CA ARG A 249 -1.75 9.74 -2.32
C ARG A 249 -1.80 8.80 -3.51
N ILE A 250 -2.19 9.34 -4.67
CA ILE A 250 -2.03 8.67 -5.95
C ILE A 250 -0.85 9.28 -6.70
N CYS A 251 0.11 8.44 -7.07
CA CYS A 251 1.38 8.84 -7.65
C CYS A 251 1.56 8.23 -9.03
N GLY A 252 2.19 8.96 -9.96
CA GLY A 252 2.41 8.52 -11.33
C GLY A 252 2.28 9.67 -12.34
N ALA A 253 2.07 9.33 -13.61
CA ALA A 253 1.98 10.32 -14.69
C ALA A 253 0.83 11.31 -14.50
N GLU A 254 1.11 12.60 -14.72
CA GLU A 254 0.17 13.70 -14.48
C GLU A 254 -1.19 13.50 -15.18
N ARG A 255 -1.15 13.04 -16.44
CA ARG A 255 -2.33 12.82 -17.27
C ARG A 255 -3.36 11.87 -16.64
N TRP A 256 -2.92 10.97 -15.75
CA TRP A 256 -3.79 10.02 -15.06
C TRP A 256 -3.97 10.36 -13.57
N ARG A 257 -2.91 10.76 -12.85
CA ARG A 257 -3.00 10.93 -11.38
C ARG A 257 -4.01 12.00 -10.98
N LYS A 258 -4.10 13.12 -11.70
CA LYS A 258 -5.03 14.22 -11.39
C LYS A 258 -6.51 13.82 -11.57
N PRO A 259 -6.94 13.33 -12.75
CA PRO A 259 -8.32 12.91 -12.94
C PRO A 259 -8.69 11.70 -12.06
N LEU A 260 -7.77 10.75 -11.85
CA LEU A 260 -8.01 9.63 -10.95
C LEU A 260 -8.09 10.06 -9.49
N ALA A 261 -7.30 11.04 -9.02
CA ALA A 261 -7.45 11.59 -7.67
C ALA A 261 -8.86 12.18 -7.47
N LYS A 262 -9.41 12.88 -8.47
CA LYS A 262 -10.77 13.42 -8.43
C LYS A 262 -11.82 12.30 -8.42
N PHE A 263 -11.67 11.30 -9.28
CA PHE A 263 -12.54 10.12 -9.36
C PHE A 263 -12.55 9.32 -8.05
N LEU A 264 -11.40 9.08 -7.44
CA LEU A 264 -11.30 8.26 -6.22
C LEU A 264 -11.71 8.99 -4.95
N ARG A 265 -11.83 10.32 -4.97
CA ARG A 265 -12.11 11.13 -3.78
C ARG A 265 -13.56 10.97 -3.32
N GLN A 266 -13.71 10.49 -2.08
CA GLN A 266 -14.97 10.33 -1.36
C GLN A 266 -14.94 11.08 -0.02
N PRO A 267 -16.08 11.40 0.61
CA PRO A 267 -16.11 12.18 1.86
C PRO A 267 -15.25 11.62 3.01
N HIS A 268 -15.15 10.29 3.12
CA HIS A 268 -14.38 9.59 4.16
C HIS A 268 -13.04 9.02 3.64
N PHE A 269 -12.77 9.13 2.33
CA PHE A 269 -11.54 8.66 1.71
C PHE A 269 -11.02 9.72 0.73
N ILE A 270 -10.20 10.62 1.25
CA ILE A 270 -9.71 11.77 0.48
C ILE A 270 -8.41 11.41 -0.24
N VAL A 271 -8.47 11.39 -1.56
CA VAL A 271 -7.30 11.13 -2.41
C VAL A 271 -6.74 12.45 -2.94
N TRP A 272 -5.42 12.62 -2.81
CA TRP A 272 -4.64 13.70 -3.38
C TRP A 272 -3.61 13.14 -4.36
N ASP A 273 -3.26 13.89 -5.39
CA ASP A 273 -2.19 13.48 -6.30
C ASP A 273 -0.81 13.88 -5.75
N ASN A 274 0.22 13.18 -6.21
CA ASN A 274 1.63 13.52 -6.04
C ASN A 274 2.44 13.07 -7.27
N GLY A 275 3.45 13.84 -7.67
CA GLY A 275 4.35 13.48 -8.78
C GLY A 275 5.44 12.48 -8.40
N ASP A 276 5.82 12.42 -7.13
CA ASP A 276 6.92 11.59 -6.63
C ASP A 276 6.46 10.14 -6.38
N LEU A 277 6.53 9.32 -7.43
CA LEU A 277 6.19 7.90 -7.34
C LEU A 277 7.17 7.10 -6.47
N VAL A 278 8.46 7.40 -6.59
CA VAL A 278 9.54 6.59 -6.01
C VAL A 278 9.50 6.65 -4.50
N THR A 279 9.46 7.85 -3.93
CA THR A 279 9.44 8.02 -2.46
C THR A 279 8.25 7.30 -1.86
N HIS A 280 7.06 7.42 -2.47
CA HIS A 280 5.84 6.79 -1.97
C HIS A 280 5.89 5.26 -1.97
N GLU A 281 6.45 4.64 -3.01
CA GLU A 281 6.61 3.18 -3.07
C GLU A 281 7.69 2.68 -2.10
N VAL A 282 8.85 3.36 -2.06
CA VAL A 282 9.97 3.03 -1.16
C VAL A 282 9.53 3.14 0.29
N MET A 283 8.85 4.23 0.67
CA MET A 283 8.28 4.43 2.01
C MET A 283 7.26 3.35 2.36
N GLY A 284 6.44 2.92 1.38
CA GLY A 284 5.50 1.81 1.54
C GLY A 284 6.18 0.48 1.89
N GLY A 285 7.40 0.25 1.39
CA GLY A 285 8.25 -0.89 1.77
C GLY A 285 8.92 -0.70 3.13
N LEU A 286 9.60 0.43 3.34
CA LEU A 286 10.36 0.72 4.56
C LEU A 286 9.48 0.72 5.81
N LYS A 287 8.25 1.24 5.76
CA LYS A 287 7.37 1.24 6.93
C LYS A 287 7.05 -0.17 7.42
N ASN A 288 7.00 -1.16 6.51
CA ASN A 288 6.77 -2.55 6.87
C ASN A 288 8.01 -3.18 7.53
N VAL A 289 9.22 -2.77 7.12
CA VAL A 289 10.48 -3.14 7.78
C VAL A 289 10.47 -2.64 9.23
N TYR A 290 10.34 -1.33 9.40
CA TYR A 290 10.45 -0.73 10.72
C TYR A 290 9.26 -1.04 11.63
N ALA A 291 8.10 -1.39 11.09
CA ALA A 291 6.99 -1.91 11.89
C ALA A 291 7.35 -3.22 12.62
N ILE A 292 8.15 -4.11 12.01
CA ILE A 292 8.58 -5.34 12.70
C ILE A 292 9.40 -4.99 13.94
N GLY A 293 10.42 -4.14 13.80
CA GLY A 293 11.22 -3.72 14.95
C GLY A 293 10.40 -2.91 15.98
N ALA A 294 9.41 -2.11 15.55
CA ALA A 294 8.52 -1.41 16.47
C ALA A 294 7.74 -2.39 17.35
N GLY A 295 7.24 -3.49 16.77
CA GLY A 295 6.59 -4.57 17.52
C GLY A 295 7.51 -5.27 18.51
N MET A 296 8.77 -5.52 18.10
CA MET A 296 9.78 -6.09 19.00
C MET A 296 10.07 -5.15 20.17
N VAL A 297 10.36 -3.88 19.89
CA VAL A 297 10.62 -2.86 20.92
C VAL A 297 9.43 -2.72 21.86
N ALA A 298 8.20 -2.67 21.34
CA ALA A 298 6.98 -2.59 22.13
C ALA A 298 6.88 -3.76 23.14
N ALA A 299 7.07 -5.00 22.70
CA ALA A 299 7.06 -6.17 23.58
C ALA A 299 8.21 -6.14 24.61
N LEU A 300 9.45 -5.92 24.15
CA LEU A 300 10.65 -6.03 24.96
C LEU A 300 10.81 -4.90 25.99
N THR A 301 10.14 -3.77 25.77
CA THR A 301 10.15 -2.61 26.68
C THR A 301 8.84 -2.44 27.43
N ASN A 302 7.96 -3.45 27.40
CA ASN A 302 6.65 -3.44 28.04
C ASN A 302 5.83 -2.18 27.68
N GLU A 303 5.71 -1.93 26.38
CA GLU A 303 4.95 -0.81 25.78
C GLU A 303 5.44 0.59 26.16
N SER A 304 6.70 0.74 26.63
CA SER A 304 7.33 2.02 26.95
C SER A 304 7.15 3.04 25.82
N ALA A 305 6.41 4.11 26.10
CA ALA A 305 6.18 5.19 25.14
C ALA A 305 7.51 5.85 24.75
N THR A 306 8.39 6.11 25.71
CA THR A 306 9.71 6.71 25.48
C THR A 306 10.56 5.87 24.53
N SER A 307 10.66 4.55 24.78
CA SER A 307 11.47 3.65 23.94
C SER A 307 10.91 3.56 22.52
N LYS A 308 9.58 3.50 22.37
CA LYS A 308 8.92 3.53 21.06
C LYS A 308 9.14 4.85 20.33
N SER A 309 9.12 5.98 21.03
CA SER A 309 9.39 7.31 20.44
C SER A 309 10.84 7.45 19.96
N VAL A 310 11.82 6.95 20.74
CA VAL A 310 13.23 6.93 20.32
C VAL A 310 13.41 6.04 19.09
N TYR A 311 12.84 4.83 19.10
CA TYR A 311 12.85 3.94 17.94
C TYR A 311 12.21 4.59 16.71
N PHE A 312 11.09 5.29 16.88
CA PHE A 312 10.42 6.01 15.80
C PHE A 312 11.33 7.07 15.16
N ALA A 313 11.99 7.91 15.97
CA ALA A 313 12.90 8.95 15.46
C ALA A 313 14.07 8.34 14.65
N LEU A 314 14.67 7.27 15.16
CA LEU A 314 15.74 6.54 14.49
C LEU A 314 15.29 5.94 13.15
N CYS A 315 14.15 5.25 13.14
CA CYS A 315 13.61 4.67 11.92
C CYS A 315 13.28 5.75 10.88
N THR A 316 12.65 6.86 11.29
CA THR A 316 12.30 7.93 10.35
C THR A 316 13.53 8.59 9.72
N SER A 317 14.64 8.73 10.46
CA SER A 317 15.88 9.26 9.89
C SER A 317 16.56 8.28 8.95
N GLU A 318 16.54 6.97 9.22
CA GLU A 318 16.97 5.95 8.24
C GLU A 318 16.09 5.96 6.99
N MET A 319 14.78 6.12 7.14
CA MET A 319 13.86 6.23 6.00
C MET A 319 14.18 7.42 5.12
N ILE A 320 14.42 8.60 5.72
CA ILE A 320 14.82 9.81 5.01
C ILE A 320 16.15 9.59 4.28
N PHE A 321 17.14 8.98 4.94
CA PHE A 321 18.43 8.68 4.33
C PHE A 321 18.29 7.77 3.10
N ILE A 322 17.52 6.68 3.25
CA ILE A 322 17.31 5.72 2.16
C ILE A 322 16.55 6.35 0.99
N THR A 323 15.57 7.22 1.23
CA THR A 323 14.84 7.88 0.13
C THR A 323 15.72 8.88 -0.63
N HIS A 324 16.61 9.62 0.04
CA HIS A 324 17.56 10.53 -0.63
C HIS A 324 18.62 9.79 -1.46
N LEU A 325 18.91 8.53 -1.15
CA LEU A 325 19.75 7.69 -2.01
C LEU A 325 19.03 7.25 -3.29
N LEU A 326 17.71 7.09 -3.23
CA LEU A 326 16.91 6.45 -4.29
C LEU A 326 16.13 7.45 -5.17
N ALA A 327 15.81 8.63 -4.67
CA ALA A 327 15.03 9.65 -5.39
C ALA A 327 15.79 10.98 -5.45
N GLU A 328 15.63 11.69 -6.57
CA GLU A 328 16.34 12.95 -6.85
C GLU A 328 15.88 14.08 -5.93
N GLU A 329 14.57 14.28 -5.89
CA GLU A 329 13.89 15.28 -5.07
C GLU A 329 12.80 14.60 -4.24
N PRO A 330 13.17 13.80 -3.21
CA PRO A 330 12.20 13.05 -2.44
C PRO A 330 11.24 13.99 -1.71
N GLU A 331 9.94 13.66 -1.71
CA GLU A 331 8.98 14.33 -0.84
C GLU A 331 9.44 14.21 0.62
N LYS A 332 9.41 15.33 1.33
CA LYS A 332 9.74 15.37 2.76
C LYS A 332 8.85 14.38 3.51
N LEU A 333 9.45 13.64 4.45
CA LEU A 333 8.71 12.77 5.37
C LEU A 333 7.88 13.60 6.36
N ALA A 334 6.75 14.10 5.89
CA ALA A 334 5.85 14.98 6.62
C ALA A 334 4.39 14.67 6.26
N GLY A 335 3.45 15.19 7.07
CA GLY A 335 2.02 15.08 6.82
C GLY A 335 1.59 13.61 6.55
N PRO A 336 0.95 13.31 5.39
CA PRO A 336 0.45 11.96 5.09
C PRO A 336 1.50 10.84 5.08
N LEU A 337 2.72 11.09 4.58
CA LEU A 337 3.79 10.06 4.57
C LEU A 337 4.23 9.68 5.98
N LEU A 338 4.38 10.68 6.85
CA LEU A 338 4.70 10.48 8.25
C LEU A 338 3.55 9.78 8.98
N ALA A 339 2.30 10.17 8.69
CA ALA A 339 1.12 9.54 9.27
C ALA A 339 0.97 8.06 8.86
N ASP A 340 1.24 7.70 7.60
CA ASP A 340 1.21 6.30 7.15
C ASP A 340 2.29 5.46 7.87
N THR A 341 3.47 6.05 8.06
CA THR A 341 4.55 5.44 8.84
C THR A 341 4.10 5.22 10.28
N TYR A 342 3.61 6.27 10.94
CA TYR A 342 3.15 6.23 12.33
C TYR A 342 2.09 5.15 12.58
N VAL A 343 0.99 5.16 11.81
CA VAL A 343 -0.10 4.19 12.02
C VAL A 343 0.37 2.75 11.79
N THR A 344 1.29 2.53 10.84
CA THR A 344 1.81 1.19 10.53
C THR A 344 2.72 0.65 11.62
N LEU A 345 3.51 1.53 12.27
CA LEU A 345 4.36 1.16 13.39
C LEU A 345 3.54 0.91 14.67
N LEU A 346 2.40 1.60 14.84
CA LEU A 346 1.48 1.35 15.95
C LEU A 346 0.70 0.04 15.80
N LYS A 347 0.18 -0.22 14.59
CA LYS A 347 -0.77 -1.30 14.36
C LYS A 347 -0.59 -1.86 12.95
N GLY A 348 -0.58 -3.18 12.85
CA GLY A 348 -0.53 -3.86 11.56
C GLY A 348 0.06 -5.25 11.68
N ARG A 349 0.04 -5.99 10.57
CA ARG A 349 0.55 -7.38 10.52
C ARG A 349 2.05 -7.45 10.82
N ASN A 350 2.84 -6.48 10.34
CA ASN A 350 4.29 -6.44 10.58
C ASN A 350 4.63 -6.12 12.05
N ALA A 351 3.98 -5.12 12.65
CA ALA A 351 4.13 -4.81 14.08
C ALA A 351 3.68 -5.97 14.98
N TRP A 352 2.52 -6.57 14.68
CA TRP A 352 2.06 -7.77 15.37
C TRP A 352 3.08 -8.91 15.26
N TYR A 353 3.67 -9.14 14.08
CA TYR A 353 4.67 -10.20 13.90
C TYR A 353 5.90 -9.97 14.78
N GLY A 354 6.45 -8.74 14.80
CA GLY A 354 7.56 -8.39 15.68
C GLY A 354 7.24 -8.60 17.17
N GLN A 355 6.03 -8.21 17.59
CA GLN A 355 5.56 -8.40 18.95
C GLN A 355 5.46 -9.90 19.31
N GLN A 356 4.86 -10.71 18.44
CA GLN A 356 4.71 -12.15 18.66
C GLN A 356 6.04 -12.89 18.70
N LEU A 357 7.00 -12.50 17.86
CA LEU A 357 8.36 -13.03 17.95
C LEU A 357 8.97 -12.72 19.33
N ALA A 358 8.91 -11.46 19.76
CA ALA A 358 9.54 -11.00 21.00
C ALA A 358 8.95 -11.65 22.26
N ILE A 359 7.64 -11.94 22.29
CA ILE A 359 6.99 -12.64 23.42
C ILE A 359 7.06 -14.18 23.33
N GLY A 360 7.70 -14.73 22.29
CA GLY A 360 7.80 -16.18 22.05
C GLY A 360 6.51 -16.83 21.53
N GLY A 361 5.53 -16.05 21.07
CA GLY A 361 4.29 -16.55 20.45
C GLY A 361 4.47 -17.05 19.01
N LEU A 362 5.55 -16.65 18.35
CA LEU A 362 6.00 -17.18 17.06
C LEU A 362 7.50 -17.47 17.10
N SER A 363 7.95 -18.42 16.26
CA SER A 363 9.37 -18.63 15.98
C SER A 363 9.70 -18.26 14.54
N LEU A 364 10.96 -17.87 14.28
CA LEU A 364 11.45 -17.59 12.92
C LEU A 364 11.41 -18.84 12.01
N GLU A 365 11.31 -20.04 12.57
CA GLU A 365 11.19 -21.30 11.83
C GLU A 365 9.83 -21.46 11.16
N MET A 366 8.79 -20.79 11.67
CA MET A 366 7.45 -20.80 11.08
C MET A 366 7.38 -20.06 9.74
N GLY A 367 8.47 -19.39 9.34
CA GLY A 367 8.56 -18.62 8.12
C GLY A 367 7.86 -17.26 8.20
N ASP A 368 7.68 -16.64 7.04
CA ASP A 368 7.08 -15.32 6.86
C ASP A 368 5.64 -15.37 6.33
N SER A 369 5.09 -16.57 6.10
CA SER A 369 3.70 -16.79 5.71
C SER A 369 2.91 -17.44 6.86
N ILE A 370 2.24 -16.60 7.66
CA ILE A 370 1.58 -17.05 8.88
C ILE A 370 0.13 -17.44 8.59
N LYS A 371 -0.26 -18.66 8.98
CA LYS A 371 -1.63 -19.18 8.83
C LYS A 371 -2.63 -18.20 9.47
N GLY A 372 -3.65 -17.79 8.71
CA GLY A 372 -4.67 -16.84 9.16
C GLY A 372 -4.26 -15.36 9.15
N LYS A 373 -2.99 -15.02 8.90
CA LYS A 373 -2.49 -13.62 8.80
C LYS A 373 -1.91 -13.29 7.41
N GLY A 374 -1.45 -14.30 6.68
CA GLY A 374 -0.83 -14.17 5.36
C GLY A 374 0.65 -13.80 5.46
N MET A 375 1.20 -13.31 4.34
CA MET A 375 2.62 -12.99 4.22
C MET A 375 3.00 -11.71 4.96
N ILE A 376 4.11 -11.76 5.71
CA ILE A 376 4.76 -10.65 6.42
C ILE A 376 5.77 -10.00 5.49
N GLN A 377 5.29 -9.10 4.64
CA GLN A 377 6.09 -8.45 3.59
C GLN A 377 7.31 -7.68 4.12
N GLY A 378 7.29 -7.28 5.39
CA GLY A 378 8.42 -6.60 6.02
C GLY A 378 9.69 -7.47 6.06
N VAL A 379 9.58 -8.80 6.17
CA VAL A 379 10.75 -9.70 6.18
C VAL A 379 11.47 -9.67 4.82
N SER A 380 10.72 -9.78 3.72
CA SER A 380 11.29 -9.69 2.37
C SER A 380 11.87 -8.29 2.12
N ALA A 381 11.22 -7.24 2.62
CA ALA A 381 11.71 -5.86 2.49
C ALA A 381 13.01 -5.62 3.30
N VAL A 382 13.14 -6.18 4.51
CA VAL A 382 14.39 -6.13 5.31
C VAL A 382 15.54 -6.67 4.47
N LYS A 383 15.35 -7.85 3.87
CA LYS A 383 16.35 -8.48 3.00
C LYS A 383 16.69 -7.59 1.81
N GLY A 384 15.68 -7.12 1.07
CA GLY A 384 15.89 -6.32 -0.13
C GLY A 384 16.62 -5.00 0.12
N PHE A 385 16.20 -4.23 1.13
CA PHE A 385 16.88 -2.97 1.45
C PHE A 385 18.30 -3.22 1.98
N TYR A 386 18.50 -4.20 2.85
CA TYR A 386 19.84 -4.50 3.37
C TYR A 386 20.81 -4.93 2.26
N GLU A 387 20.41 -5.87 1.40
CA GLU A 387 21.26 -6.40 0.32
C GLU A 387 21.64 -5.32 -0.68
N LEU A 388 20.71 -4.43 -1.02
CA LEU A 388 20.99 -3.28 -1.87
C LEU A 388 21.96 -2.31 -1.19
N LEU A 389 21.66 -1.85 0.03
CA LEU A 389 22.45 -0.84 0.72
C LEU A 389 23.83 -1.34 1.17
N SER A 390 24.08 -2.65 1.08
CA SER A 390 25.38 -3.27 1.33
C SER A 390 26.28 -3.27 0.10
N GLN A 391 25.79 -2.90 -1.09
CA GLN A 391 26.59 -2.92 -2.31
C GLN A 391 27.68 -1.84 -2.29
N SER A 392 28.92 -2.24 -2.56
CA SER A 392 30.07 -1.34 -2.62
C SER A 392 29.94 -0.29 -3.73
N SER A 393 29.23 -0.61 -4.80
CA SER A 393 28.93 0.36 -5.85
C SER A 393 28.17 1.56 -5.29
N LEU A 394 27.36 1.39 -4.24
CA LEU A 394 26.59 2.43 -3.57
C LEU A 394 27.35 3.21 -2.50
N SER A 395 28.63 2.92 -2.29
CA SER A 395 29.37 3.54 -1.20
C SER A 395 29.27 5.07 -1.21
N VAL A 396 29.15 5.61 0.00
CA VAL A 396 29.06 7.03 0.29
C VAL A 396 30.27 7.43 1.14
N GLN A 397 30.66 8.70 1.09
CA GLN A 397 31.76 9.19 1.94
C GLN A 397 31.31 9.26 3.39
N HIS A 398 32.11 8.69 4.28
CA HIS A 398 31.88 8.82 5.72
C HIS A 398 32.28 10.24 6.18
N PRO A 399 31.38 11.01 6.81
CA PRO A 399 31.65 12.41 7.18
C PRO A 399 32.89 12.61 8.05
N GLU A 400 33.15 11.66 8.97
CA GLU A 400 34.25 11.76 9.94
C GLU A 400 35.53 11.01 9.52
N GLU A 401 35.39 9.79 9.02
CA GLU A 401 36.52 8.92 8.68
C GLU A 401 37.10 9.17 7.27
N ASN A 402 36.43 10.01 6.46
CA ASN A 402 36.81 10.36 5.08
C ASN A 402 37.14 9.13 4.21
N LYS A 403 36.41 8.03 4.43
CA LYS A 403 36.53 6.78 3.69
C LYS A 403 35.18 6.35 3.10
N PRO A 404 35.15 5.68 1.93
CA PRO A 404 33.91 5.14 1.39
C PRO A 404 33.37 4.02 2.29
N VAL A 405 32.09 4.11 2.66
CA VAL A 405 31.38 3.08 3.43
C VAL A 405 30.08 2.72 2.73
N ALA A 406 29.58 1.50 2.94
CA ALA A 406 28.29 1.08 2.39
C ALA A 406 27.15 1.89 3.06
N PRO A 407 26.12 2.33 2.32
CA PRO A 407 24.99 3.08 2.89
C PRO A 407 24.32 2.41 4.10
N VAL A 408 24.33 1.07 4.15
CA VAL A 408 23.75 0.31 5.27
C VAL A 408 24.42 0.61 6.62
N GLU A 409 25.66 1.13 6.63
CA GLU A 409 26.34 1.55 7.87
C GLU A 409 25.66 2.76 8.52
N PHE A 410 24.94 3.58 7.75
CA PHE A 410 24.09 4.65 8.29
C PHE A 410 22.72 4.16 8.74
N CYS A 411 22.42 2.87 8.58
CA CYS A 411 21.11 2.27 8.89
C CYS A 411 21.22 1.15 9.95
N PRO A 412 21.63 1.46 11.19
CA PRO A 412 21.85 0.45 12.23
C PRO A 412 20.61 -0.37 12.58
N ILE A 413 19.40 0.21 12.53
CA ILE A 413 18.16 -0.51 12.81
C ILE A 413 17.87 -1.51 11.70
N LEU A 414 17.93 -1.10 10.43
CA LEU A 414 17.80 -2.03 9.31
C LEU A 414 18.84 -3.16 9.37
N LYS A 415 20.11 -2.83 9.66
CA LYS A 415 21.22 -3.78 9.80
C LYS A 415 20.96 -4.79 10.91
N MET A 416 20.47 -4.35 12.06
CA MET A 416 20.12 -5.23 13.17
C MET A 416 18.94 -6.13 12.82
N LEU A 417 17.88 -5.58 12.22
CA LEU A 417 16.73 -6.38 11.77
C LEU A 417 17.14 -7.46 10.77
N TYR A 418 18.06 -7.17 9.85
CA TYR A 418 18.59 -8.18 8.93
C TYR A 418 19.36 -9.30 9.67
N LYS A 419 20.24 -8.92 10.59
CA LYS A 419 21.02 -9.86 11.40
C LYS A 419 20.15 -10.78 12.25
N VAL A 420 19.05 -10.26 12.80
CA VAL A 420 18.09 -11.01 13.62
C VAL A 420 17.16 -11.87 12.75
N LEU A 421 16.51 -11.29 11.75
CA LEU A 421 15.42 -11.95 11.01
C LEU A 421 15.93 -12.87 9.88
N ILE A 422 16.99 -12.45 9.19
CA ILE A 422 17.47 -13.12 7.97
C ILE A 422 18.67 -14.01 8.28
N LYS A 423 19.73 -13.45 8.88
CA LYS A 423 20.94 -14.21 9.22
C LYS A 423 20.80 -15.07 10.47
N ARG A 424 19.90 -14.68 11.38
CA ARG A 424 19.68 -15.34 12.69
C ARG A 424 20.97 -15.39 13.53
N GLU A 425 21.81 -14.37 13.39
CA GLU A 425 23.10 -14.25 14.09
C GLU A 425 22.92 -13.72 15.52
N PHE A 426 21.82 -13.00 15.76
CA PHE A 426 21.56 -12.32 17.03
C PHE A 426 20.17 -12.68 17.56
N PRO A 427 19.98 -12.68 18.90
CA PRO A 427 18.67 -12.86 19.49
C PRO A 427 17.77 -11.64 19.20
N LEU A 428 16.45 -11.83 19.34
CA LEU A 428 15.46 -10.76 19.15
C LEU A 428 15.74 -9.53 20.05
N GLN A 429 16.36 -9.75 21.22
CA GLN A 429 16.72 -8.68 22.15
C GLN A 429 17.74 -7.68 21.58
N ALA A 430 18.53 -8.09 20.59
CA ALA A 430 19.58 -7.26 20.02
C ALA A 430 19.06 -6.00 19.30
N ILE A 431 17.76 -5.93 18.99
CA ILE A 431 17.14 -4.69 18.53
C ILE A 431 17.26 -3.55 19.56
N LEU A 432 17.29 -3.87 20.86
CA LEU A 432 17.52 -2.87 21.91
C LEU A 432 18.98 -2.46 22.00
N ASP A 433 19.92 -3.33 21.60
CA ASP A 433 21.34 -2.99 21.58
C ASP A 433 21.61 -1.94 20.49
N ALA A 434 20.93 -2.04 19.34
CA ALA A 434 20.96 -1.02 18.30
C ALA A 434 20.39 0.35 18.75
N LEU A 435 19.52 0.37 19.76
CA LEU A 435 19.01 1.60 20.38
C LEU A 435 19.94 2.17 21.46
N ARG A 436 20.85 1.36 21.97
CA ARG A 436 21.78 1.69 23.06
C ARG A 436 23.20 1.94 22.56
N ASP A 437 23.41 1.85 21.25
CA ASP A 437 24.71 2.08 20.64
C ASP A 437 25.10 3.56 20.78
N GLU A 438 26.02 3.83 21.70
CA GLU A 438 26.53 5.18 21.99
C GLU A 438 27.34 5.76 20.83
N THR A 439 27.73 4.92 19.85
CA THR A 439 28.46 5.35 18.65
C THR A 439 27.53 5.66 17.48
N MET A 440 26.21 5.52 17.67
CA MET A 440 25.25 5.79 16.61
C MET A 440 25.15 7.28 16.26
N TYR A 441 24.93 7.58 14.98
CA TYR A 441 24.60 8.93 14.54
C TYR A 441 23.32 9.46 15.17
N ASP A 442 23.37 10.73 15.58
CA ASP A 442 22.18 11.50 15.88
C ASP A 442 21.24 11.46 14.65
N PRO A 443 19.93 11.16 14.82
CA PRO A 443 18.95 11.24 13.75
C PRO A 443 19.02 12.53 12.92
N LYS A 444 19.31 13.66 13.55
CA LYS A 444 19.46 14.96 12.90
C LYS A 444 20.65 14.95 11.94
N ASP A 445 21.80 14.48 12.39
CA ASP A 445 23.02 14.44 11.57
C ASP A 445 22.83 13.50 10.38
N ARG A 446 22.17 12.34 10.57
CA ARG A 446 21.80 11.44 9.47
C ARG A 446 20.93 12.14 8.40
N ILE A 447 19.98 12.97 8.83
CA ILE A 447 19.12 13.75 7.92
C ILE A 447 19.94 14.82 7.19
N GLU A 448 20.83 15.51 7.89
CA GLU A 448 21.72 16.52 7.28
C GLU A 448 22.67 15.89 6.26
N ILE A 449 23.25 14.72 6.57
CA ILE A 449 24.05 13.92 5.63
C ILE A 449 23.23 13.66 4.37
N ALA A 450 22.01 13.10 4.52
CA ALA A 450 21.11 12.78 3.41
C ALA A 450 20.80 13.96 2.49
N GLN A 451 20.75 15.18 3.03
CA GLN A 451 20.39 16.41 2.29
C GLN A 451 21.59 17.14 1.68
N THR A 452 22.79 16.98 2.23
CA THR A 452 23.98 17.76 1.87
C THR A 452 24.84 17.12 0.80
N HIS A 453 24.77 15.80 0.65
CA HIS A 453 25.56 15.05 -0.31
C HIS A 453 24.66 14.59 -1.46
N VAL A 454 25.14 14.77 -2.70
CA VAL A 454 24.45 14.35 -3.93
C VAL A 454 24.44 12.82 -4.00
N PHE A 455 23.49 12.19 -3.30
CA PHE A 455 23.37 10.74 -3.18
C PHE A 455 22.48 10.11 -4.24
N TYR A 456 21.76 10.90 -5.01
CA TYR A 456 20.82 10.39 -5.99
C TYR A 456 21.55 9.58 -7.07
N ARG A 457 21.13 8.32 -7.23
CA ARG A 457 21.65 7.39 -8.23
C ARG A 457 20.49 6.88 -9.10
N PRO A 458 20.21 7.50 -10.26
CA PRO A 458 19.07 7.12 -11.10
C PRO A 458 19.13 5.68 -11.61
N SER A 459 20.33 5.11 -11.74
CA SER A 459 20.54 3.71 -12.16
C SER A 459 19.89 2.70 -11.21
N LEU A 460 19.67 3.07 -9.93
CA LEU A 460 19.04 2.21 -8.92
C LEU A 460 17.55 1.98 -9.12
N LEU A 461 16.94 2.70 -10.06
CA LEU A 461 15.55 2.50 -10.49
C LEU A 461 15.48 1.91 -11.89
N GLY A 462 16.64 1.58 -12.50
CA GLY A 462 16.71 1.10 -13.87
C GLY A 462 16.46 2.16 -14.93
N HIS A 463 16.47 3.45 -14.57
CA HIS A 463 16.52 4.53 -15.54
C HIS A 463 17.94 4.57 -16.15
N ARG A 464 18.04 4.52 -17.49
CA ARG A 464 19.30 4.87 -18.16
C ARG A 464 19.46 6.40 -18.09
N PRO A 465 20.68 6.91 -17.85
CA PRO A 465 20.93 8.36 -17.80
C PRO A 465 20.57 9.07 -19.10
#